data_AF-A0A1H4M5V9-F1
#
_entry.id   AF-A0A1H4M5V9-F1
#
_cell.length_a   1.000
_cell.length_b   1.000
_cell.length_c   1.000
_cell.angle_alpha   90.00
_cell.angle_beta   90.00
_cell.angle_gamma   90.00
#
_symmetry.space_group_name_H-M   'P 1'
#
loop_
_entity.id
_entity.type
_entity.pdbx_description
1 polymer ?
#
loop_
_entity_poly.entity_id
_entity_poly.type
_entity_poly.pdbx_seq_one_letter_code
_entity_poly.pdbx_strand_id
1 'polypeptide(L)' 'METEILSEEELADITGYKGRFHQRRWLDDRKWLYVESRGGRPLVGRQYARMKLGAVVPTFFDPNPPPAAPAWTPDFSRVN' A
#
# COMPACT_ATOMS: atom_id res chain seq x y z
N MET A 1 -2.97 16.91 2.27
CA MET A 1 -1.84 16.03 1.91
C MET A 1 -2.00 14.76 2.71
N GLU A 2 -2.18 13.61 2.05
CA GLU A 2 -2.17 12.33 2.74
C GLU A 2 -0.75 12.07 3.25
N THR A 3 -0.60 11.66 4.51
CA THR A 3 0.69 11.28 5.06
C THR A 3 0.98 9.82 4.73
N GLU A 4 2.23 9.53 4.36
CA GLU A 4 2.73 8.17 4.11
C GLU A 4 2.74 7.29 5.38
N ILE A 5 2.58 7.90 6.55
CA ILE A 5 2.43 7.22 7.83
C ILE A 5 0.97 7.26 8.23
N LEU A 6 0.44 6.12 8.71
CA LEU A 6 -0.90 6.04 9.27
C LEU A 6 -1.08 7.03 10.42
N SER A 7 -2.24 7.67 10.51
CA SER A 7 -2.65 8.49 11.64
C SER A 7 -2.94 7.62 12.87
N GLU A 8 -3.11 8.23 14.04
CA GLU A 8 -3.45 7.49 15.26
C GLU A 8 -4.87 6.89 15.18
N GLU A 9 -5.78 7.58 14.51
CA GLU A 9 -7.15 7.14 14.27
C GLU A 9 -7.18 5.93 13.34
N GLU A 10 -6.49 6.00 12.20
CA GLU A 10 -6.44 4.88 11.25
C GLU A 10 -5.79 3.64 11.86
N LEU A 11 -4.76 3.84 12.69
CA LEU A 11 -4.12 2.75 13.39
C LEU A 11 -5.06 2.16 14.47
N ALA A 12 -5.88 2.98 15.11
CA ALA A 12 -6.92 2.52 16.03
C ALA A 12 -8.03 1.74 15.31
N ASP A 13 -8.42 2.16 14.10
CA ASP A 13 -9.42 1.46 13.28
C ASP A 13 -8.93 0.08 12.84
N ILE A 14 -7.66 -0.04 12.46
CA ILE A 14 -7.06 -1.32 12.07
C ILE A 14 -6.84 -2.24 13.28
N THR A 15 -6.32 -1.69 14.38
CA THR A 15 -5.96 -2.50 15.56
C THR A 15 -7.14 -2.79 16.48
N GLY A 16 -8.19 -1.96 16.45
CA GLY A 16 -9.30 -1.95 17.39
C GLY A 16 -8.98 -1.32 18.76
N TYR A 17 -7.79 -0.70 18.92
CA TYR A 17 -7.33 -0.19 20.21
C TYR A 17 -6.87 1.27 20.12
N LYS A 18 -7.24 2.09 21.12
CA LYS A 18 -6.72 3.45 21.29
C LYS A 18 -5.39 3.49 22.07
N GLY A 19 -5.12 2.50 22.90
CA GLY A 19 -3.94 2.46 23.76
C GLY A 19 -2.69 2.01 23.00
N ARG A 20 -1.61 2.80 23.04
CA ARG A 20 -0.33 2.52 22.35
C ARG A 20 0.28 1.16 22.72
N PHE A 21 0.13 0.74 23.97
CA PHE A 21 0.59 -0.59 24.41
C PHE A 21 -0.18 -1.71 23.70
N HIS A 22 -1.50 -1.61 23.65
CA HIS A 22 -2.35 -2.61 22.98
C HIS A 22 -2.15 -2.60 21.46
N GLN A 23 -1.95 -1.43 20.86
CA GLN A 23 -1.61 -1.29 19.45
C GLN A 23 -0.31 -2.03 19.11
N ARG A 24 0.77 -1.82 19.89
CA ARG A 24 2.05 -2.52 19.69
C ARG A 24 1.91 -4.03 19.83
N ARG A 25 1.24 -4.48 20.89
CA ARG A 25 0.95 -5.91 21.07
C ARG A 25 0.21 -6.51 19.87
N TRP A 26 -0.82 -5.83 19.37
CA TRP A 26 -1.56 -6.28 18.19
C TRP A 26 -0.65 -6.39 16.95
N LEU A 27 0.25 -5.42 16.76
CA LEU A 27 1.21 -5.38 15.66
C LEU A 27 2.24 -6.53 15.79
N ASP A 28 2.77 -6.77 16.99
CA ASP A 28 3.73 -7.85 17.29
C ASP A 28 3.12 -9.24 17.11
N ASP A 29 1.88 -9.43 17.58
CA ASP A 29 1.14 -10.70 17.47
C ASP A 29 0.90 -11.06 16.00
N ARG A 30 0.66 -10.06 15.14
CA ARG A 30 0.42 -10.23 13.69
C ARG A 30 1.66 -10.06 12.82
N LYS A 31 2.84 -9.86 13.43
CA LYS A 31 4.11 -9.65 12.74
C LYS A 31 4.02 -8.51 11.71
N TRP A 32 3.45 -7.39 12.13
CA TRP A 32 3.49 -6.13 11.39
C TRP A 32 4.77 -5.37 11.75
N LEU A 33 5.44 -4.83 10.74
CA LEU A 33 6.63 -3.99 10.94
C LEU A 33 6.19 -2.55 11.23
N TYR A 34 6.82 -1.93 12.23
CA TYR A 34 6.57 -0.56 12.61
C TYR A 34 7.82 0.06 13.25
N VAL A 35 7.86 1.40 13.29
CA VAL A 35 8.90 2.17 14.00
C VAL A 35 8.24 2.89 15.18
N GLU A 36 8.94 3.04 16.30
CA GLU A 36 8.42 3.82 17.42
C GLU A 36 8.85 5.29 17.34
N SER A 37 7.91 6.21 17.55
CA SER A 37 8.24 7.62 17.75
C SER A 37 8.85 7.85 19.14
N ARG A 38 9.44 9.03 19.38
CA ARG A 38 9.93 9.43 20.71
C ARG A 38 8.88 9.30 21.82
N GLY A 39 7.59 9.41 21.49
CA GLY A 39 6.48 9.26 22.43
C GLY A 39 5.94 7.83 22.56
N GLY A 40 6.60 6.82 21.99
CA GLY A 40 6.14 5.43 22.00
C GLY A 40 4.90 5.18 21.14
N ARG A 41 4.61 6.06 20.18
CA ARG A 41 3.54 5.86 19.19
C ARG A 41 4.08 4.94 18.08
N PRO A 42 3.41 3.82 17.76
CA PRO A 42 3.79 3.01 16.62
C PRO A 42 3.50 3.75 15.31
N LEU A 43 4.50 3.82 14.44
CA LEU A 43 4.45 4.41 13.11
C LEU A 43 4.47 3.30 12.09
N VAL A 44 3.39 3.18 11.34
CA VAL A 44 3.21 2.18 10.28
C VAL A 44 3.05 2.91 8.95
N GLY A 45 3.83 2.49 7.95
CA GLY A 45 3.70 3.01 6.59
C GLY A 45 2.34 2.64 5.99
N ARG A 46 1.65 3.61 5.41
CA ARG A 46 0.34 3.44 4.75
C ARG A 46 0.41 2.40 3.64
N GLN A 47 1.45 2.45 2.80
CA GLN A 47 1.65 1.49 1.72
C GLN A 47 1.90 0.06 2.25
N TYR A 48 2.63 -0.07 3.35
CA TYR A 48 2.82 -1.34 4.03
C TYR A 48 1.50 -1.90 4.56
N ALA A 49 0.69 -1.05 5.21
CA ALA A 49 -0.62 -1.44 5.70
C ALA A 49 -1.55 -1.88 4.55
N ARG A 50 -1.58 -1.15 3.43
CA ARG A 50 -2.33 -1.54 2.22
C ARG A 50 -1.91 -2.92 1.73
N MET A 51 -0.61 -3.16 1.60
CA MET A 51 -0.06 -4.46 1.20
C MET A 51 -0.48 -5.58 2.16
N LYS A 52 -0.40 -5.36 3.49
CA LYS A 52 -0.77 -6.36 4.50
C LYS A 52 -2.28 -6.64 4.55
N LEU A 53 -3.11 -5.66 4.18
CA LEU A 53 -4.57 -5.79 4.13
C LEU A 53 -5.09 -6.40 2.82
N GLY A 54 -4.20 -6.81 1.91
CA GLY A 54 -4.60 -7.41 0.63
C GLY A 54 -5.21 -6.38 -0.33
N ALA A 55 -5.02 -5.08 -0.08
CA ALA A 55 -5.33 -4.08 -1.08
C ALA A 55 -4.34 -4.28 -2.23
N VAL A 56 -4.86 -4.73 -3.38
CA VAL A 56 -4.15 -4.64 -4.65
C VAL A 56 -3.76 -3.17 -4.77
N VAL A 57 -2.45 -2.89 -4.78
CA VAL A 57 -1.94 -1.56 -5.09
C VAL A 57 -2.67 -1.17 -6.37
N PRO A 58 -3.50 -0.12 -6.42
CA PRO A 58 -3.95 0.37 -7.69
C PRO A 58 -2.67 0.72 -8.43
N THR A 59 -2.25 -0.17 -9.34
CA THR A 59 -1.36 0.19 -10.44
C THR A 59 -1.90 1.51 -10.89
N PHE A 60 -1.11 2.56 -10.71
CA PHE A 60 -1.46 3.94 -11.00
C PHE A 60 -2.47 3.92 -12.14
N PHE A 61 -3.72 4.29 -11.86
CA PHE A 61 -4.67 4.56 -12.92
C PHE A 61 -4.08 5.77 -13.60
N ASP A 62 -3.19 5.51 -14.55
CA ASP A 62 -2.60 6.53 -15.38
C ASP A 62 -3.77 7.00 -16.24
N PRO A 63 -4.30 8.22 -16.04
CA PRO A 63 -5.40 8.71 -16.86
C PRO A 63 -4.97 8.84 -18.33
N ASN A 64 -3.67 8.73 -18.60
CA ASN A 64 -3.06 8.68 -19.91
C ASN A 64 -2.15 7.44 -20.01
N PRO A 65 -2.69 6.23 -20.21
CA PRO A 65 -1.85 5.08 -20.48
C PRO A 65 -1.01 5.37 -21.73
N PRO A 66 0.28 4.99 -21.79
CA PRO A 66 1.06 5.12 -23.01
C PRO A 66 0.28 4.46 -24.15
N PRO A 67 0.23 5.07 -25.35
CA PRO A 67 -0.50 4.50 -26.47
C PRO A 67 -0.04 3.05 -26.65
N ALA A 68 -1.00 2.13 -26.70
CA ALA A 68 -0.73 0.71 -26.89
C ALA A 68 0.31 0.56 -28.00
N ALA A 69 1.43 -0.11 -27.70
CA ALA A 69 2.47 -0.34 -28.68
C ALA A 69 1.81 -0.93 -29.95
N PRO A 70 2.14 -0.43 -31.15
CA PRO A 70 1.50 -0.90 -32.38
C PRO A 70 1.68 -2.42 -32.45
N ALA A 71 0.56 -3.14 -32.53
CA ALA A 71 0.58 -4.58 -32.72
C ALA A 71 1.37 -4.86 -34.00
N TRP A 72 2.43 -5.66 -33.89
CA TRP A 72 3.27 -6.01 -35.03
C TRP A 72 2.39 -6.67 -36.11
N THR A 73 2.21 -5.98 -37.23
CA THR A 73 1.48 -6.48 -38.40
C THR A 73 2.47 -7.04 -39.40
N PRO A 74 2.56 -8.38 -39.57
CA PRO A 74 3.34 -8.96 -40.64
C PRO A 74 2.73 -8.58 -42.00
N ASP A 75 3.56 -8.05 -42.90
CA ASP A 75 3.17 -7.77 -44.27
C ASP A 75 3.30 -9.04 -45.13
N PHE A 76 2.16 -9.56 -45.58
CA PHE A 76 2.08 -10.72 -46.45
C PHE A 76 1.99 -10.36 -47.94
N SER A 77 2.21 -9.09 -48.33
CA SER A 77 2.14 -8.60 -49.72
C SER A 77 3.10 -9.29 -50.69
N ARG A 78 4.02 -10.13 -50.19
CA ARG A 78 5.04 -10.84 -50.98
C ARG A 78 4.95 -12.37 -50.89
N VAL A 79 3.89 -12.93 -50.29
CA VAL A 79 3.70 -14.38 -50.30
C VAL A 79 2.89 -14.76 -51.53
N ASN A 80 3.59 -15.31 -52.53
CA ASN A 80 3.02 -15.89 -53.76
C ASN A 80 3.35 -17.38 -53.81
#